data_AF-A0A453R7E5-F1
#
_entry.id   AF-A0A453R7E5-F1
#
_cell.length_a   1.000
_cell.length_b   1.000
_cell.length_c   1.000
_cell.angle_alpha   90.00
_cell.angle_beta   90.00
_cell.angle_gamma   90.00
#
_symmetry.space_group_name_H-M   'P 1'
#
loop_
_entity.id
_entity.type
_entity.pdbx_description
1 polymer ?
#
loop_
_entity_poly.entity_id
_entity_poly.type
_entity_poly.pdbx_seq_one_letter_code
_entity_poly.pdbx_strand_id
1 'polypeptide(L)' 'MMGSNNPGGAGGGGGMAPGTGAGGSDGRHDDEAVLTEFLSSLMDYNPTIPDELVEHYLGRSGFHCPDLRL' A
#
# COMPACT_ATOMS: atom_id res chain seq x y z
N MET A 1 -3.78 38.30 -62.83
CA MET A 1 -2.73 38.92 -61.99
C MET A 1 -3.15 38.79 -60.54
N MET A 2 -2.17 38.48 -59.68
CA MET A 2 -2.25 38.09 -58.27
C MET A 2 -3.33 38.76 -57.41
N GLY A 3 -3.89 37.96 -56.50
CA GLY A 3 -4.67 38.44 -55.36
C GLY A 3 -4.76 37.39 -54.25
N SER A 4 -3.64 36.77 -53.91
CA SER A 4 -3.50 35.95 -52.70
C SER A 4 -3.76 36.83 -51.48
N ASN A 5 -4.59 36.37 -50.54
CA ASN A 5 -4.58 36.87 -49.17
C ASN A 5 -5.16 35.80 -48.23
N ASN A 6 -4.29 35.20 -47.43
CA ASN A 6 -4.66 34.57 -46.16
C ASN A 6 -3.73 35.11 -45.08
N PRO A 7 -4.28 35.65 -43.98
CA PRO A 7 -3.57 35.59 -42.71
C PRO A 7 -4.48 35.12 -41.57
N GLY A 8 -3.96 34.17 -40.79
CA GLY A 8 -4.18 34.10 -39.35
C GLY A 8 -5.46 33.41 -38.86
N GLY A 9 -5.38 32.10 -38.62
CA GLY A 9 -6.29 31.38 -37.75
C GLY A 9 -5.52 30.80 -36.57
N ALA A 10 -5.67 31.42 -35.40
CA ALA A 10 -5.15 30.93 -34.13
C ALA A 10 -5.91 29.68 -33.65
N GLY A 11 -5.19 28.73 -33.05
CA GLY A 11 -5.73 27.62 -32.25
C GLY A 11 -4.53 26.81 -31.75
N GLY A 12 -4.13 26.81 -30.48
CA GLY A 12 -4.95 26.86 -29.28
C GLY A 12 -5.26 25.43 -28.86
N GLY A 13 -4.56 24.92 -27.84
CA GLY A 13 -4.93 23.66 -27.19
C GLY A 13 -3.75 22.77 -26.85
N GLY A 14 -3.04 23.10 -25.77
CA GLY A 14 -2.29 22.10 -25.02
C GLY A 14 -3.26 21.02 -24.51
N GLY A 15 -2.84 19.77 -24.61
CA GLY A 15 -3.60 18.61 -24.17
C GLY A 15 -2.67 17.48 -23.79
N MET A 16 -1.87 17.68 -22.74
CA MET A 16 -1.33 16.58 -21.95
C MET A 16 -2.43 16.17 -20.97
N ALA A 17 -3.07 15.03 -21.18
CA ALA A 17 -3.79 14.33 -20.12
C ALA A 17 -3.14 12.94 -19.96
N PRO A 18 -2.60 12.64 -18.77
CA PRO A 18 -1.94 11.37 -18.50
C PRO A 18 -2.96 10.26 -18.31
N GLY A 19 -2.51 9.01 -18.54
CA GLY A 19 -3.33 7.82 -18.46
C GLY A 19 -4.01 7.64 -17.10
N THR A 20 -5.32 7.39 -17.15
CA THR A 20 -6.09 6.88 -16.01
C THR A 20 -5.83 5.39 -15.87
N GLY A 21 -4.72 5.04 -15.24
CA GLY A 21 -4.53 3.76 -14.59
C GLY A 21 -4.64 3.96 -13.08
N ALA A 22 -5.86 4.02 -12.55
CA ALA A 22 -6.10 3.99 -11.11
C ALA A 22 -7.58 3.68 -10.85
N GLY A 23 -7.88 2.46 -10.42
CA GLY A 23 -9.23 2.00 -10.11
C GLY A 23 -9.21 0.66 -9.41
N GLY A 24 -8.45 0.55 -8.32
CA GLY A 24 -8.36 -0.70 -7.55
C GLY A 24 -7.45 -0.69 -6.32
N SER A 25 -7.08 0.48 -5.78
CA SER A 25 -6.18 0.60 -4.63
C SER A 25 -6.88 0.88 -3.30
N ASP A 26 -8.07 1.49 -3.29
CA ASP A 26 -8.70 1.98 -2.05
C ASP A 26 -8.97 0.85 -1.03
N GLY A 27 -9.58 -0.27 -1.48
CA GLY A 27 -9.85 -1.40 -0.57
C GLY A 27 -8.59 -2.12 -0.06
N ARG A 28 -7.48 -2.12 -0.83
CA ARG A 28 -6.21 -2.69 -0.38
C ARG A 28 -5.53 -1.85 0.69
N HIS A 29 -5.69 -0.52 0.61
CA HIS A 29 -5.16 0.40 1.61
C HIS A 29 -5.94 0.31 2.93
N ASP A 30 -7.25 0.11 2.87
CA ASP A 30 -8.07 -0.13 4.06
C ASP A 30 -7.67 -1.44 4.77
N ASP A 31 -7.46 -2.53 4.01
CA ASP A 31 -7.01 -3.82 4.56
C ASP A 31 -5.64 -3.72 5.25
N GLU A 32 -4.70 -2.97 4.67
CA GLU A 32 -3.37 -2.74 5.25
C GLU A 32 -3.45 -1.92 6.55
N ALA A 33 -4.33 -0.93 6.60
CA ALA A 33 -4.58 -0.15 7.81
C ALA A 33 -5.18 -1.01 8.92
N VAL A 34 -6.18 -1.85 8.60
CA VAL A 34 -6.81 -2.77 9.55
C VAL A 34 -5.81 -3.82 10.07
N LEU A 35 -4.98 -4.38 9.18
CA LEU A 35 -3.92 -5.31 9.57
C LEU A 35 -2.91 -4.65 10.51
N THR A 36 -2.52 -3.41 10.22
CA THR A 36 -1.57 -2.66 11.05
C THR A 36 -2.14 -2.42 12.44
N GLU A 37 -3.39 -1.99 12.54
CA GLU A 37 -4.08 -1.80 13.82
C GLU A 37 -4.14 -3.12 14.61
N PHE A 38 -4.50 -4.22 13.95
CA PHE A 38 -4.52 -5.55 14.57
C PHE A 38 -3.14 -5.95 15.12
N LEU A 39 -2.08 -5.86 14.31
CA LEU A 39 -0.72 -6.19 14.73
C LEU A 39 -0.22 -5.28 15.85
N SER A 40 -0.68 -4.03 15.92
CA SER A 40 -0.37 -3.13 17.03
C SER A 40 -1.06 -3.59 18.32
N SER A 41 -2.32 -4.02 18.25
CA SER A 41 -3.06 -4.50 19.42
C SER A 41 -2.52 -5.79 20.04
N LEU A 42 -1.75 -6.60 19.29
CA LEU A 42 -1.21 -7.88 19.77
C LEU A 42 -0.36 -7.75 21.05
N MET A 43 0.29 -6.61 21.25
CA MET A 43 1.12 -6.36 22.44
C MET A 43 0.30 -6.26 23.74
N ASP A 44 -0.99 -5.99 23.65
CA ASP A 44 -1.88 -5.84 24.81
C ASP A 44 -2.53 -7.17 25.23
N TYR A 45 -2.32 -8.24 24.46
CA TYR A 45 -2.83 -9.57 24.77
C TYR A 45 -1.81 -10.39 25.55
N ASN A 46 -2.31 -11.15 26.53
CA ASN A 46 -1.53 -12.18 27.21
C ASN A 46 -1.99 -13.57 26.71
N PRO A 47 -1.16 -14.30 25.94
CA PRO A 47 -1.52 -15.63 25.44
C PRO A 47 -1.90 -16.59 26.57
N THR A 48 -2.81 -17.53 26.28
CA THR A 48 -3.15 -18.59 27.25
C THR A 48 -2.03 -19.63 27.37
N ILE A 49 -1.20 -19.77 26.32
CA ILE A 49 -0.05 -20.68 26.33
C ILE A 49 1.09 -20.02 27.12
N PRO A 50 1.69 -20.70 28.12
CA PRO A 50 2.84 -20.18 28.85
C PRO A 50 4.08 -19.97 27.99
N ASP A 51 4.85 -18.92 28.30
CA ASP A 51 6.06 -18.53 27.57
C ASP A 51 7.11 -19.64 27.50
N GLU A 52 7.30 -20.40 28.58
CA GLU A 52 8.26 -21.50 28.64
C GLU A 52 8.02 -22.58 27.55
N LEU A 53 6.74 -22.83 27.24
CA LEU A 53 6.39 -23.78 26.18
C LEU A 53 6.66 -23.19 24.81
N VAL A 54 6.35 -21.91 24.61
CA VAL A 54 6.64 -21.20 23.36
C VAL A 54 8.14 -21.21 23.09
N GLU A 55 8.96 -20.82 24.07
CA GLU A 55 10.43 -20.83 23.98
C GLU A 55 10.97 -22.22 23.66
N HIS A 56 10.47 -23.28 24.32
CA HIS A 56 10.89 -24.64 24.06
C HIS A 56 10.61 -25.07 22.62
N TYR A 57 9.38 -24.86 22.14
CA TYR A 57 8.97 -25.34 20.82
C TYR A 57 9.54 -24.49 19.68
N LEU A 58 9.62 -23.16 19.84
CA LEU A 58 10.26 -22.27 18.86
C LEU A 58 11.78 -22.48 18.80
N GLY A 59 12.43 -22.59 19.96
CA GLY A 59 13.86 -22.91 20.03
C GLY A 59 14.19 -24.24 19.37
N ARG A 60 13.33 -25.26 19.54
CA ARG A 60 13.51 -26.58 18.91
C ARG A 60 13.31 -26.57 17.41
N SER A 61 12.45 -25.70 16.87
CA SER A 61 12.25 -25.57 15.42
C SER A 61 13.34 -24.73 14.73
N GLY A 62 14.15 -24.01 15.49
CA GLY A 62 15.14 -23.07 14.97
C GLY A 62 14.55 -21.70 14.61
N PHE A 63 13.33 -21.41 15.08
CA PHE A 63 12.71 -20.10 14.90
C PHE A 63 13.18 -19.13 15.99
N HIS A 64 13.81 -18.04 15.58
CA HIS A 64 14.25 -16.97 16.48
C HIS A 64 13.81 -15.62 15.92
N CYS A 65 12.84 -15.00 16.58
CA CYS A 65 12.34 -13.68 16.25
C CYS A 65 12.33 -12.82 17.53
N PRO A 66 12.86 -11.59 17.50
CA PRO A 66 12.78 -10.69 18.64
C PRO A 66 11.41 -10.00 18.77
N ASP A 67 10.53 -10.15 17.76
CA ASP A 67 9.17 -9.60 17.80
C ASP A 67 8.25 -10.58 18.52
N LEU A 68 7.78 -10.21 19.72
CA LEU A 68 6.93 -11.06 20.57
C LEU A 68 5.55 -11.36 19.97
N ARG A 69 5.18 -10.68 18.87
CA ARG A 69 3.92 -10.91 18.17
C ARG A 69 3.97 -12.13 17.23
N LEU A 70 5.15 -12.69 16.99
CA LEU A 70 5.43 -13.75 16.00
C LEU A 70 6.05 -14.99 16.65
#